data_AF-A0A2E6H7I6-F1
#
_entry.id   AF-A0A2E6H7I6-F1
#
_cell.length_a   1.000
_cell.length_b   1.000
_cell.length_c   1.000
_cell.angle_alpha   90.00
_cell.angle_beta   90.00
_cell.angle_gamma   90.00
#
_symmetry.space_group_name_H-M   'P 1'
#
loop_
_entity.id
_entity.type
_entity.pdbx_description
1 polymer ?
#
loop_
_entity_poly.entity_id
_entity_poly.type
_entity_poly.pdbx_seq_one_letter_code
_entity_poly.pdbx_strand_id
1 'polypeptide(L)' 'MKVLYFIVLTVLAASCANVKQIERGRLSSKIMQLNPNPEESVFLEEVNSYREGAAGGSASVGGGCGCN' A
#
# COMPACT_ATOMS: atom_id res chain seq x y z
N MET A 1 21.54 -3.04 34.55
CA MET A 1 21.76 -2.89 33.10
C MET A 1 21.43 -4.16 32.30
N LYS A 2 22.11 -5.30 32.55
CA LYS A 2 21.87 -6.56 31.80
C LYS A 2 20.44 -7.11 31.89
N VAL A 3 19.80 -7.00 33.07
CA VAL A 3 18.40 -7.42 33.28
C VAL A 3 17.42 -6.55 32.49
N LEU A 4 17.65 -5.23 32.41
CA LEU A 4 16.82 -4.31 31.64
C LEU A 4 16.86 -4.66 30.13
N TYR A 5 18.05 -4.99 29.62
CA TYR A 5 18.23 -5.40 28.23
C TYR A 5 17.45 -6.68 27.89
N PHE A 6 17.48 -7.68 28.78
CA PHE A 6 16.70 -8.90 28.63
C PHE A 6 15.19 -8.66 28.65
N ILE A 7 14.70 -7.75 29.50
CA ILE A 7 13.27 -7.39 29.57
C ILE A 7 12.83 -6.68 28.27
N VAL A 8 13.65 -5.79 27.74
CA VAL A 8 13.34 -5.12 26.47
C VAL A 8 13.26 -6.14 25.34
N LEU A 9 14.23 -7.06 25.25
CA LEU A 9 14.28 -8.08 24.20
C LEU A 9 13.03 -8.97 24.17
N THR A 10 12.51 -9.37 25.34
CA THR A 10 11.33 -10.25 25.44
C THR A 10 10.03 -9.53 25.07
N VAL A 11 9.91 -8.23 25.37
CA VAL A 11 8.73 -7.43 24.99
C VAL A 11 8.64 -7.25 23.48
N LEU A 12 9.75 -6.99 22.78
CA LEU A 12 9.73 -6.86 21.32
C LEU A 12 9.34 -8.17 20.62
N ALA A 13 9.77 -9.32 21.16
CA ALA A 13 9.46 -10.63 20.60
C ALA A 13 7.98 -11.05 20.74
N ALA A 14 7.23 -10.47 21.69
CA ALA A 14 5.83 -10.80 21.95
C ALA A 14 4.83 -10.06 21.04
N SER A 15 5.30 -9.18 20.15
CA SER A 15 4.45 -8.31 19.31
C SER A 15 3.77 -9.01 18.12
N CYS A 16 4.14 -10.27 17.82
CA CYS A 16 3.57 -11.01 16.69
C CYS A 16 2.28 -11.74 17.11
N ALA A 17 1.14 -11.04 17.05
CA ALA A 17 -0.18 -11.63 17.30
C ALA A 17 -0.81 -12.18 16.00
N ASN A 18 -1.21 -13.45 16.01
CA ASN A 18 -1.92 -14.06 14.89
C ASN A 18 -3.41 -13.65 14.94
N VAL A 19 -3.77 -12.62 14.18
CA VAL A 19 -5.15 -12.10 14.12
C VAL A 19 -5.99 -12.96 13.16
N LYS A 20 -7.19 -13.37 13.60
CA LYS A 20 -8.15 -14.10 12.75
C LYS A 20 -8.44 -13.29 11.47
N GLN A 21 -8.43 -13.96 10.32
CA GLN A 21 -8.65 -13.32 9.01
C GLN A 21 -9.96 -12.52 8.95
N ILE A 22 -11.00 -12.94 9.67
CA ILE A 22 -12.30 -12.26 9.69
C ILE A 22 -12.24 -10.84 10.29
N GLU A 23 -11.31 -10.58 11.20
CA GLU A 23 -11.07 -9.23 11.76
C GLU A 23 -10.46 -8.27 10.73
N ARG A 24 -9.80 -8.79 9.68
CA ARG A 24 -9.31 -7.95 8.56
C ARG A 24 -10.46 -7.37 7.73
N GLY A 25 -11.62 -8.02 7.72
CA GLY A 25 -12.78 -7.56 6.96
C GLY A 25 -13.24 -6.15 7.34
N ARG A 26 -13.14 -5.78 8.63
CA ARG A 26 -13.50 -4.44 9.11
C ARG A 26 -12.60 -3.35 8.52
N LEU A 27 -11.29 -3.59 8.52
CA LEU A 27 -10.28 -2.67 7.97
C LEU A 27 -10.27 -2.68 6.43
N SER A 28 -10.75 -3.75 5.81
CA SER A 28 -10.89 -3.89 4.36
C SER A 28 -12.23 -3.37 3.83
N SER A 29 -13.03 -2.68 4.65
CA SER A 29 -14.30 -2.14 4.19
C SER A 29 -14.10 -1.12 3.06
N LYS A 30 -15.00 -1.12 2.08
CA LYS A 30 -14.87 -0.25 0.89
C LYS A 30 -14.80 1.24 1.24
N ILE A 31 -15.49 1.64 2.31
CA ILE A 31 -15.48 3.02 2.86
C ILE A 31 -14.16 3.42 3.52
N MET A 32 -13.32 2.46 3.91
CA MET A 32 -12.01 2.70 4.52
C MET A 32 -10.87 2.57 3.50
N GLN A 33 -11.17 2.37 2.21
CA GLN A 33 -10.15 2.35 1.17
C GLN A 33 -9.51 3.73 1.04
N LEU A 34 -8.18 3.77 0.95
CA LEU A 34 -7.40 4.99 0.68
C LEU A 34 -7.86 5.68 -0.60
N ASN A 35 -8.31 4.87 -1.56
CA ASN A 35 -8.88 5.34 -2.81
C ASN A 35 -10.30 4.77 -2.94
N PRO A 36 -11.34 5.58 -2.70
CA PRO A 36 -12.73 5.12 -2.75
C PRO A 36 -13.22 4.83 -4.17
N ASN A 37 -12.61 5.45 -5.19
CA ASN A 37 -12.98 5.31 -6.60
C ASN A 37 -11.75 4.89 -7.44
N PRO A 38 -11.27 3.64 -7.29
CA PRO A 38 -10.05 3.18 -7.96
C PRO A 38 -10.17 3.25 -9.49
N GLU A 39 -11.33 2.97 -10.05
CA GLU A 39 -11.59 3.05 -11.49
C GLU A 39 -11.46 4.47 -12.06
N GLU A 40 -12.03 5.46 -11.38
CA GLU A 40 -11.91 6.87 -11.75
C GLU A 40 -10.45 7.34 -11.65
N SER A 41 -9.76 6.95 -10.57
CA SER A 41 -8.37 7.34 -10.39
C SER A 41 -7.44 6.77 -11.47
N VAL A 42 -7.64 5.52 -11.89
CA VAL A 42 -6.85 4.90 -12.96
C VAL A 42 -7.12 5.60 -14.29
N PHE A 43 -8.38 5.95 -14.55
CA PHE A 43 -8.73 6.72 -15.75
C PHE A 43 -8.07 8.10 -15.77
N LEU A 44 -8.09 8.84 -14.65
CA LEU A 44 -7.45 10.15 -14.56
C LEU A 44 -5.92 10.07 -14.65
N GLU A 45 -5.33 9.06 -14.03
CA GLU A 45 -3.89 8.79 -14.11
C GLU A 45 -3.46 8.57 -15.57
N GLU A 46 -4.25 7.81 -16.32
CA GLU A 46 -4.00 7.56 -17.74
C GLU A 46 -4.21 8.81 -18.60
N VAL A 47 -5.24 9.62 -18.32
CA VAL A 47 -5.39 10.93 -19.00
C VAL A 47 -4.18 11.82 -18.76
N ASN A 48 -3.65 11.85 -17.54
CA ASN A 48 -2.46 12.62 -17.20
C ASN A 48 -1.20 12.02 -17.84
N SER A 49 -1.06 10.70 -17.88
CA SER A 49 0.07 10.01 -18.51
C SER A 49 0.18 10.37 -20.01
N TYR A 50 -0.94 10.44 -20.73
CA TYR A 50 -0.97 10.90 -22.12
C TYR A 50 -0.58 12.36 -22.28
N ARG A 51 -0.99 13.23 -21.35
CA ARG A 51 -0.72 14.68 -21.40
C ARG A 51 0.70 15.04 -20.99
N GLU A 52 1.26 14.28 -20.06
CA GLU A 52 2.55 14.51 -19.43
C GLU A 52 3.58 13.43 -19.82
N GLY A 53 3.39 12.78 -20.97
CA GLY A 53 4.24 11.66 -21.41
C GLY A 53 5.75 12.00 -21.50
N ALA A 54 6.11 13.28 -21.61
CA ALA A 54 7.50 13.74 -21.54
C ALA A 54 8.08 13.82 -20.11
N ALA A 55 7.23 13.92 -19.09
CA ALA A 55 7.62 13.92 -17.67
C ALA A 55 7.78 12.50 -17.10
N GLY A 56 7.24 11.49 -17.80
CA GLY A 56 7.17 10.10 -17.36
C GLY A 56 5.91 9.84 -16.52
N GLY A 57 5.19 8.76 -16.82
CA GLY A 57 4.00 8.36 -16.07
C GLY A 57 4.32 7.85 -14.67
N SER A 58 3.29 7.67 -13.83
CA SER A 58 3.45 7.27 -12.43
C SER A 58 3.67 5.77 -12.21
N ALA A 59 3.31 4.91 -13.16
CA ALA A 59 3.40 3.46 -13.01
C ALA A 59 3.49 2.72 -14.36
N SER A 60 4.57 1.96 -14.59
CA SER A 60 4.75 1.22 -15.84
C SER A 60 3.95 -0.07 -15.85
N VAL A 61 3.06 -0.20 -16.84
CA VAL A 61 2.32 -1.43 -17.10
C VAL A 61 2.87 -2.02 -18.39
N GLY A 62 3.57 -3.16 -18.28
CA GLY A 62 4.36 -3.72 -19.38
C GLY A 62 3.57 -3.92 -20.67
N GLY A 63 4.02 -3.29 -21.76
CA GLY A 63 3.35 -3.38 -23.06
C GLY A 63 3.79 -2.41 -24.16
N GLY A 64 5.07 -2.01 -24.24
CA GLY A 64 5.65 -1.43 -25.46
C GLY A 64 5.66 0.12 -25.58
N CYS A 65 6.70 0.62 -26.25
CA CYS A 65 7.03 2.03 -26.55
C CYS A 65 7.56 2.91 -25.40
N GLY A 66 7.28 2.60 -24.13
CA GLY A 66 8.06 3.10 -22.98
C GLY A 66 7.94 4.60 -22.64
N CYS A 67 6.90 5.29 -23.11
CA CYS A 67 6.42 6.48 -22.41
C CYS A 67 5.49 5.98 -21.29
N ASN A 68 6.12 5.51 -20.21
CA ASN A 68 5.62 4.55 -19.21
C ASN A 68 5.64 3.07 -19.68
#